data_AF-A0A1V4ULE2-F1
#
_entry.id   AF-A0A1V4ULE2-F1
#
_cell.length_a   1.000
_cell.length_b   1.000
_cell.length_c   1.000
_cell.angle_alpha   90.00
_cell.angle_beta   90.00
_cell.angle_gamma   90.00
#
_symmetry.space_group_name_H-M   'P 1'
#
loop_
_entity.id
_entity.type
_entity.pdbx_description
1 polymer ?
#
loop_
_entity_poly.entity_id
_entity_poly.type
_entity_poly.pdbx_seq_one_letter_code
_entity_poly.pdbx_strand_id
1 'polypeptide(L)'
;MKPESATILEEFLRHSDTMTSEIEQDAEEMLGVVPFIFRTLKERPHLFVLSALADFLACRPESLDAKTAELVAMTAAAASNAPDCLRVHIAAARKEGASREEIRDCLVIASVIGKTAVQARSLRIFEEQLGY
;
A
#
# COMPACT_ATOMS: atom_id res chain seq x y z
N MET A 1 -28.54 -12.79 -2.01
CA MET A 1 -28.23 -11.37 -2.32
C MET A 1 -29.54 -10.69 -2.69
N LYS A 2 -29.72 -9.38 -2.42
CA LYS A 2 -30.88 -8.65 -2.95
C LYS A 2 -30.77 -8.57 -4.49
N PRO A 3 -31.88 -8.54 -5.25
CA PRO A 3 -31.84 -8.53 -6.71
C PRO A 3 -30.96 -7.42 -7.31
N GLU A 4 -31.04 -6.21 -6.77
CA GLU A 4 -30.23 -5.05 -7.18
C GLU A 4 -28.72 -5.31 -7.03
N SER A 5 -28.30 -5.84 -5.89
CA SER A 5 -26.90 -6.18 -5.64
C SER A 5 -26.39 -7.30 -6.55
N ALA A 6 -27.25 -8.25 -6.94
CA ALA A 6 -26.90 -9.29 -7.89
C ALA A 6 -26.66 -8.69 -9.29
N THR A 7 -27.50 -7.76 -9.73
CA THR A 7 -27.33 -7.04 -11.01
C THR A 7 -26.01 -6.28 -11.05
N ILE A 8 -25.67 -5.52 -10.00
CA ILE A 8 -24.40 -4.77 -9.92
C ILE A 8 -23.21 -5.73 -10.01
N LEU A 9 -23.28 -6.85 -9.30
CA LEU A 9 -22.21 -7.85 -9.34
C LEU A 9 -22.07 -8.47 -10.74
N GLU A 10 -23.17 -8.83 -11.40
CA GLU A 10 -23.13 -9.37 -12.76
C GLU A 10 -22.54 -8.37 -13.76
N GLU A 11 -22.87 -7.09 -13.62
CA GLU A 11 -22.30 -6.01 -14.44
C GLU A 11 -20.79 -5.87 -14.20
N PHE A 12 -20.35 -5.85 -12.94
CA PHE A 12 -18.93 -5.82 -12.59
C PHE A 12 -18.17 -7.02 -13.18
N LEU A 13 -18.69 -8.24 -13.00
CA LEU A 13 -18.05 -9.46 -13.46
C LEU A 13 -17.86 -9.45 -14.99
N ARG A 14 -18.83 -8.89 -15.73
CA ARG A 14 -18.77 -8.76 -17.20
C ARG A 14 -17.61 -7.89 -17.70
N HIS A 15 -17.20 -6.90 -16.93
CA HIS A 15 -16.16 -5.94 -17.33
C HIS A 15 -14.78 -6.25 -16.71
N SER A 16 -14.72 -7.15 -15.73
CA SER A 16 -13.49 -7.43 -14.96
C SER A 16 -12.28 -7.85 -15.81
N ASP A 17 -12.48 -8.57 -16.91
CA ASP A 17 -11.38 -8.94 -17.81
C ASP A 17 -10.76 -7.74 -18.52
N THR A 18 -11.58 -6.79 -18.99
CA THR A 18 -11.10 -5.55 -19.63
C THR A 18 -10.39 -4.65 -18.61
N MET A 19 -11.02 -4.47 -17.44
CA MET A 19 -10.48 -3.64 -16.35
C MET A 19 -9.13 -4.14 -15.84
N THR A 20 -8.84 -5.43 -15.97
CA THR A 20 -7.54 -5.98 -15.59
C THR A 20 -6.39 -5.31 -16.33
N SER A 21 -6.53 -5.07 -17.64
CA SER A 21 -5.47 -4.43 -18.44
C SER A 21 -5.34 -2.94 -18.15
N GLU A 22 -6.46 -2.26 -17.90
CA GLU A 22 -6.50 -0.85 -17.52
C GLU A 22 -5.80 -0.62 -16.16
N ILE A 23 -6.11 -1.46 -15.17
CA ILE A 23 -5.47 -1.40 -13.84
C ILE A 23 -3.96 -1.61 -13.91
N GLU A 24 -3.47 -2.46 -14.81
CA GLU A 24 -2.02 -2.62 -15.00
C GLU A 24 -1.36 -1.35 -15.55
N GLN A 25 -2.02 -0.69 -16.51
CA GLN A 25 -1.53 0.57 -17.07
C GLN A 25 -1.56 1.68 -16.02
N ASP A 26 -2.64 1.79 -15.26
CA ASP A 26 -2.78 2.76 -14.17
C ASP A 26 -1.72 2.53 -13.08
N ALA A 27 -1.45 1.27 -12.73
CA ALA A 27 -0.37 0.93 -11.79
C ALA A 27 1.00 1.33 -12.33
N GLU A 28 1.30 1.03 -13.59
CA GLU A 28 2.58 1.39 -14.20
C GLU A 28 2.76 2.89 -14.28
N GLU A 29 1.71 3.63 -14.64
CA GLU A 29 1.74 5.08 -14.62
C GLU A 29 1.96 5.59 -13.20
N MET A 30 1.18 5.14 -12.22
CA MET A 30 1.29 5.62 -10.84
C MET A 30 2.63 5.28 -10.20
N LEU A 31 3.06 4.03 -10.32
CA LEU A 31 4.19 3.46 -9.56
C LEU A 31 5.49 3.42 -10.35
N GLY A 32 5.44 3.65 -11.67
CA GLY A 32 6.57 3.51 -12.58
C GLY A 32 6.93 2.05 -12.91
N VAL A 33 6.17 1.08 -12.39
CA VAL A 33 6.33 -0.35 -12.64
C VAL A 33 5.03 -1.09 -12.36
N VAL A 34 4.74 -2.14 -13.13
CA VAL A 34 3.67 -3.09 -12.76
C VAL A 34 4.15 -3.99 -11.62
N PRO A 35 3.49 -4.00 -10.45
CA PRO A 35 3.87 -4.87 -9.34
C PRO A 35 3.87 -6.35 -9.76
N PHE A 36 4.93 -7.08 -9.43
CA PHE A 36 5.05 -8.49 -9.86
C PHE A 36 3.88 -9.36 -9.38
N ILE A 37 3.30 -9.02 -8.23
CA ILE A 37 2.16 -9.72 -7.62
C ILE A 37 0.93 -9.73 -8.54
N PHE A 38 0.77 -8.73 -9.42
CA PHE A 38 -0.34 -8.66 -10.36
C PHE A 38 -0.36 -9.85 -11.31
N ARG A 39 0.81 -10.38 -11.69
CA ARG A 39 0.90 -11.59 -12.54
C ARG A 39 0.10 -12.76 -11.94
N THR A 40 0.29 -13.02 -10.66
CA THR A 40 -0.40 -14.11 -9.95
C THR A 40 -1.84 -13.74 -9.64
N LEU A 41 -2.11 -12.51 -9.19
CA LEU A 41 -3.48 -12.11 -8.82
C LEU A 41 -4.44 -12.15 -10.01
N LYS A 42 -3.97 -11.80 -11.21
CA LYS A 42 -4.75 -11.84 -12.46
C LYS A 42 -5.19 -13.24 -12.89
N GLU A 43 -4.67 -14.31 -12.29
CA GLU A 43 -5.24 -15.65 -12.46
C GLU A 43 -6.71 -15.72 -11.98
N ARG A 44 -7.14 -14.73 -11.17
CA ARG A 44 -8.53 -14.53 -10.76
C ARG A 44 -8.96 -13.08 -11.03
N PRO A 45 -9.29 -12.71 -12.30
CA PRO A 45 -9.48 -11.33 -12.74
C PRO A 45 -10.45 -10.51 -11.87
N HIS A 46 -11.61 -11.08 -11.54
CA HIS A 46 -12.62 -10.43 -10.70
C HIS A 46 -12.12 -10.10 -9.28
N LEU A 47 -11.33 -10.98 -8.65
CA LEU A 47 -10.75 -10.68 -7.33
C LEU A 47 -9.60 -9.68 -7.42
N PHE A 48 -8.79 -9.81 -8.47
CA PHE A 48 -7.70 -8.86 -8.73
C PHE A 48 -8.25 -7.44 -8.91
N VAL A 49 -9.23 -7.25 -9.80
CA VAL A 49 -9.83 -5.95 -10.07
C VAL A 49 -10.44 -5.35 -8.81
N LEU A 50 -11.19 -6.14 -8.02
CA LEU A 50 -11.74 -5.66 -6.75
C LEU A 50 -10.66 -5.23 -5.77
N SER A 51 -9.61 -6.03 -5.61
CA SER A 51 -8.49 -5.71 -4.71
C SER A 51 -7.75 -4.46 -5.16
N ALA A 52 -7.35 -4.41 -6.43
CA ALA A 52 -6.55 -3.32 -6.96
C ALA A 52 -7.30 -1.98 -6.93
N LEU A 53 -8.61 -1.97 -7.25
CA LEU A 53 -9.43 -0.76 -7.10
C LEU A 53 -9.50 -0.30 -5.65
N ALA A 54 -9.70 -1.23 -4.71
CA ALA A 54 -9.71 -0.90 -3.28
C ALA A 54 -8.35 -0.33 -2.83
N ASP A 55 -7.25 -0.96 -3.27
CA ASP A 55 -5.89 -0.52 -2.94
C ASP A 55 -5.59 0.86 -3.51
N PHE A 56 -5.97 1.15 -4.76
CA PHE A 56 -5.79 2.46 -5.39
C PHE A 56 -6.59 3.55 -4.66
N LEU A 57 -7.86 3.30 -4.35
CA LEU A 57 -8.69 4.26 -3.62
C LEU A 57 -8.14 4.52 -2.21
N ALA A 58 -7.62 3.49 -1.54
CA ALA A 58 -7.04 3.63 -0.21
C ALA A 58 -5.68 4.34 -0.21
N CYS A 59 -4.84 4.09 -1.21
CA CYS A 59 -3.49 4.68 -1.32
C CYS A 59 -3.47 6.06 -1.99
N ARG A 60 -4.58 6.49 -2.61
CA ARG A 60 -4.78 7.83 -3.19
C ARG A 60 -6.06 8.47 -2.65
N PRO A 61 -6.15 8.72 -1.34
CA PRO A 61 -7.36 9.32 -0.77
C PRO A 61 -7.49 10.78 -1.22
N GLU A 62 -8.73 11.24 -1.42
CA GLU A 62 -9.03 12.63 -1.82
C GLU A 62 -8.51 13.69 -0.82
N SER A 63 -8.26 13.28 0.42
CA SER A 63 -7.82 14.15 1.50
C SER A 63 -6.31 14.39 1.57
N LEU A 64 -5.50 13.67 0.79
CA LEU A 64 -4.04 13.83 0.73
C LEU A 64 -3.58 14.07 -0.71
N ASP A 65 -2.62 14.98 -0.90
CA ASP A 65 -1.94 15.05 -2.19
C ASP A 65 -1.11 13.78 -2.45
N ALA A 66 -0.81 13.52 -3.73
CA ALA A 66 -0.16 12.29 -4.15
C ALA A 66 1.22 12.10 -3.49
N LYS A 67 1.99 13.18 -3.34
CA LYS A 67 3.30 13.16 -2.66
C LYS A 67 3.14 12.72 -1.21
N THR A 68 2.22 13.32 -0.47
CA THR A 68 1.97 13.00 0.94
C THR A 68 1.49 11.57 1.10
N ALA A 69 0.58 11.12 0.24
CA ALA A 69 0.10 9.75 0.24
C ALA A 69 1.24 8.73 -0.01
N GLU A 70 2.15 9.00 -0.94
CA GLU A 70 3.32 8.12 -1.17
C GLU A 70 4.33 8.14 0.00
N LEU A 71 4.58 9.31 0.60
CA LEU A 71 5.44 9.41 1.77
C LEU A 71 4.88 8.56 2.92
N VAL A 72 3.56 8.56 3.13
CA VAL A 72 2.89 7.69 4.10
C VAL A 72 3.00 6.22 3.70
N ALA A 73 2.72 5.87 2.45
CA ALA A 73 2.76 4.50 1.95
C ALA A 73 4.15 3.87 2.09
N MET A 74 5.21 4.58 1.67
CA MET A 74 6.58 4.08 1.83
C MET A 74 7.00 3.97 3.31
N THR A 75 6.53 4.88 4.17
CA THR A 75 6.81 4.81 5.62
C THR A 75 6.15 3.60 6.25
N ALA A 76 4.89 3.31 5.86
CA ALA A 76 4.17 2.12 6.28
C ALA A 76 4.86 0.84 5.77
N ALA A 77 5.34 0.83 4.52
CA ALA A 77 6.12 -0.27 3.96
C ALA A 77 7.43 -0.52 4.73
N ALA A 78 8.15 0.55 5.08
CA ALA A 78 9.36 0.46 5.89
C ALA A 78 9.05 -0.11 7.30
N ALA A 79 8.04 0.43 7.97
CA ALA A 79 7.62 -0.03 9.30
C ALA A 79 7.14 -1.49 9.30
N SER A 80 6.61 -1.97 8.17
CA SER A 80 6.10 -3.34 8.00
C SER A 80 7.16 -4.34 7.50
N ASN A 81 8.43 -3.95 7.37
CA ASN A 81 9.50 -4.77 6.78
C ASN A 81 9.17 -5.31 5.39
N ALA A 82 8.57 -4.49 4.53
CA ALA A 82 8.18 -4.83 3.15
C ALA A 82 9.14 -4.17 2.14
N PRO A 83 10.32 -4.74 1.85
CA PRO A 83 11.37 -4.08 1.06
C PRO A 83 10.98 -3.81 -0.40
N ASP A 84 10.15 -4.68 -0.99
CA ASP A 84 9.69 -4.48 -2.37
C ASP A 84 8.65 -3.35 -2.46
N CYS A 85 7.68 -3.32 -1.54
CA CYS A 85 6.75 -2.19 -1.42
C CYS A 85 7.52 -0.89 -1.13
N LEU A 86 8.51 -0.93 -0.25
CA LEU A 86 9.34 0.23 0.07
C LEU A 86 10.04 0.79 -1.18
N ARG A 87 10.61 -0.09 -2.02
CA ARG A 87 11.28 0.32 -3.25
C ARG A 87 10.32 0.98 -4.23
N VAL A 88 9.13 0.40 -4.40
CA VAL A 88 8.09 0.91 -5.30
C VAL A 88 7.59 2.28 -4.82
N HIS A 89 7.23 2.40 -3.55
CA HIS A 89 6.70 3.66 -3.02
C HIS A 89 7.75 4.76 -2.85
N ILE A 90 9.05 4.43 -2.67
CA ILE A 90 10.12 5.43 -2.79
C ILE A 90 10.19 5.98 -4.22
N ALA A 91 10.08 5.12 -5.24
CA ALA A 91 10.11 5.56 -6.63
C ALA A 91 8.90 6.45 -6.96
N ALA A 92 7.71 6.04 -6.54
CA ALA A 92 6.48 6.81 -6.69
C ALA A 92 6.54 8.16 -5.95
N ALA A 93 6.99 8.18 -4.68
CA ALA A 93 7.16 9.43 -3.93
C ALA A 93 8.08 10.42 -4.66
N ARG A 94 9.20 9.92 -5.21
CA ARG A 94 10.13 10.76 -6.00
C ARG A 94 9.49 11.27 -7.29
N LYS A 95 8.67 10.45 -7.96
CA LYS A 95 7.91 10.87 -9.14
C LYS A 95 6.96 12.03 -8.81
N GLU A 96 6.33 11.98 -7.64
CA GLU A 96 5.47 13.06 -7.10
C GLU A 96 6.25 14.26 -6.51
N GLY A 97 7.58 14.29 -6.69
CA GLY A 97 8.41 15.42 -6.29
C GLY A 97 8.90 15.40 -4.84
N ALA A 98 8.81 14.26 -4.13
CA ALA A 98 9.45 14.12 -2.82
C ALA A 98 10.97 14.29 -2.91
N SER A 99 11.49 15.16 -2.06
CA SER A 99 12.92 15.39 -1.88
C SER A 99 13.59 14.21 -1.18
N ARG A 100 14.91 14.13 -1.33
CA ARG A 100 15.73 13.14 -0.62
C ARG A 100 15.63 13.31 0.90
N GLU A 101 15.50 14.55 1.35
CA GLU A 101 15.39 14.94 2.75
C GLU A 101 14.05 14.48 3.34
N GLU A 102 12.92 14.74 2.66
CA GLU A 102 11.60 14.23 3.06
C GLU A 102 11.60 12.69 3.18
N ILE A 103 12.19 12.01 2.20
CA ILE A 103 12.29 10.54 2.22
C ILE A 103 13.13 10.05 3.40
N ARG A 104 14.31 10.63 3.61
CA ARG A 104 15.18 10.28 4.73
C ARG A 104 14.45 10.46 6.06
N ASP A 105 13.80 11.60 6.25
CA ASP A 105 13.17 11.95 7.52
C ASP A 105 12.00 11.01 7.83
N CYS A 106 11.20 10.64 6.82
CA CYS A 106 10.17 9.61 6.93
C CYS A 106 10.73 8.22 7.33
N LEU A 107 11.83 7.79 6.72
CA LEU A 107 12.47 6.51 7.05
C LEU A 107 13.06 6.49 8.47
N VAL A 108 13.60 7.62 8.93
CA VAL A 108 14.05 7.78 10.31
C VAL A 108 12.86 7.71 11.27
N ILE A 109 11.73 8.33 10.94
CA ILE A 109 10.49 8.20 11.72
C ILE A 109 10.07 6.74 11.85
N ALA A 110 9.99 5.99 10.74
CA ALA A 110 9.67 4.55 10.76
C ALA A 110 10.64 3.77 11.67
N SER A 111 11.93 4.08 11.59
CA SER A 111 12.98 3.44 12.41
C SER A 111 12.79 3.73 13.91
N VAL A 112 12.43 4.96 14.26
CA VAL A 112 12.13 5.34 15.65
C VAL A 112 10.93 4.55 16.18
N ILE A 113 9.85 4.44 15.41
CA ILE A 113 8.65 3.67 15.80
C ILE A 113 8.99 2.18 15.98
N GLY A 114 9.77 1.60 15.06
CA GLY A 114 10.21 0.20 15.19
C GLY A 114 11.05 -0.03 16.45
N LYS A 115 12.01 0.87 16.73
CA LYS A 115 12.83 0.82 17.96
C LYS A 115 11.96 0.90 19.21
N THR A 116 11.05 1.88 19.29
CA THR A 116 10.24 2.10 20.49
C THR A 116 9.24 0.96 20.71
N ALA A 117 8.72 0.33 19.65
CA ALA A 117 7.90 -0.87 19.78
C ALA A 117 8.65 -2.03 20.45
N VAL A 118 9.93 -2.24 20.09
CA VAL A 118 10.79 -3.25 20.74
C VAL A 118 11.06 -2.88 22.20
N GLN A 119 11.37 -1.61 22.48
CA GLN A 119 11.61 -1.15 23.85
C GLN A 119 10.36 -1.36 24.72
N ALA A 120 9.20 -0.90 24.25
CA ALA A 120 7.94 -0.97 24.99
C ALA A 120 7.55 -2.43 25.34
N ARG A 121 7.62 -3.35 24.37
CA ARG A 121 7.28 -4.76 24.65
C ARG A 121 8.29 -5.43 25.58
N SER A 122 9.59 -5.15 25.41
CA SER A 122 10.64 -5.83 26.16
C SER A 122 10.70 -5.35 27.60
N LEU A 123 10.59 -4.04 27.81
CA LEU A 123 10.61 -3.45 29.15
C LEU A 123 9.38 -3.80 29.96
N ARG A 124 8.20 -3.91 29.31
CA ARG A 124 6.98 -4.42 29.98
C ARG A 124 7.18 -5.84 30.53
N ILE A 125 7.71 -6.74 29.71
CA ILE A 125 8.01 -8.12 30.14
C ILE A 125 9.07 -8.11 31.26
N PHE A 126 10.11 -7.27 31.15
CA PHE A 126 11.12 -7.13 32.18
C PHE A 126 10.54 -6.68 33.52
N GLU A 127 9.65 -5.69 33.53
CA GLU A 127 8.91 -5.24 34.72
C GLU A 127 8.05 -6.37 35.30
N GLU A 128 7.31 -7.11 34.46
CA GLU A 128 6.49 -8.26 34.86
C GLU A 128 7.30 -9.39 35.51
N GLN A 129 8.52 -9.65 35.03
CA GLN A 129 9.36 -10.75 35.52
C GLN A 129 10.21 -10.39 36.74
N LEU A 130 10.67 -9.14 36.84
CA LEU A 130 11.65 -8.74 37.85
C LEU A 130 11.11 -7.78 38.91
N GLY A 131 9.91 -7.22 38.72
CA GLY A 131 9.28 -6.31 39.66
C GLY A 131 10.00 -4.96 39.74
N TYR A 132 9.37 -3.93 39.16
CA TYR A 132 9.72 -2.52 39.37
C TYR A 132 8.52 -1.76 39.89
#